data_AF-A0AAW0QEE2-F1
#
_entry.id   AF-A0AAW0QEE2-F1
#
_cell.length_a   1.000
_cell.length_b   1.000
_cell.length_c   1.000
_cell.angle_alpha   90.00
_cell.angle_beta   90.00
_cell.angle_gamma   90.00
#
_symmetry.space_group_name_H-M   'P 1'
#
loop_
_entity.id
_entity.type
_entity.pdbx_description
1 polymer ?
#
loop_
_entity_poly.entity_id
_entity_poly.type
_entity_poly.pdbx_seq_one_letter_code
_entity_poly.pdbx_strand_id
1 'polypeptide(L)'
;MASTPYTKAAIGMPPPFTSDNSLAPFTVSMAAYLAANAGFEGLATGALVFYSSPPKDAITTNEFEGIEEDRILLVQRAPHDSMPLRWEVPGGACDDEDETVLHAMARELWEEAGLRAARIGPQVGESMVFFTRRGRRVLKVSFLTEVLLGEEKEGRPVVKLDPEEHVAFLWASEDECRRHRVDETEITFTHTSQEQTVLEGFRLRRELKRRAAS
;
A
#
# COMPACT_ATOMS: atom_id res chain seq x y z
N MET A 1 -2.57 -17.76 31.49
CA MET A 1 -3.83 -17.32 30.88
C MET A 1 -3.65 -17.49 29.38
N ALA A 2 -4.42 -18.37 28.75
CA ALA A 2 -4.34 -18.58 27.30
C ALA A 2 -4.97 -17.37 26.61
N SER A 3 -4.21 -16.70 25.75
CA SER A 3 -4.69 -15.62 24.90
C SER A 3 -5.72 -16.19 23.92
N THR A 4 -6.97 -15.73 24.01
CA THR A 4 -7.99 -16.00 23.01
C THR A 4 -7.49 -15.51 21.65
N PRO A 5 -7.54 -16.31 20.56
CA PRO A 5 -7.19 -15.80 19.25
C PRO A 5 -8.17 -14.70 18.87
N TYR A 6 -7.64 -13.51 18.58
CA TYR A 6 -8.38 -12.45 17.92
C TYR A 6 -8.77 -12.96 16.53
N THR A 7 -10.04 -13.32 16.36
CA THR A 7 -10.61 -13.50 15.03
C THR A 7 -10.96 -12.12 14.51
N LYS A 8 -10.19 -11.64 13.52
CA LYS A 8 -10.55 -10.48 12.70
C LYS A 8 -12.01 -10.69 12.29
N ALA A 9 -12.89 -9.73 12.62
CA ALA A 9 -14.30 -9.89 12.31
C ALA A 9 -14.43 -10.24 10.83
N ALA A 10 -15.35 -11.13 10.47
CA ALA A 10 -15.69 -11.38 9.07
C ALA A 10 -16.40 -10.15 8.52
N ILE A 11 -15.63 -9.09 8.26
CA ILE A 11 -16.11 -7.93 7.54
C ILE A 11 -16.27 -8.44 6.10
N GLY A 12 -17.45 -8.24 5.48
CA GLY A 12 -17.83 -8.87 4.21
C GLY A 12 -16.83 -8.66 3.05
N MET A 13 -16.86 -9.56 2.06
CA MET A 13 -15.90 -9.57 0.94
C MET A 13 -15.60 -8.16 0.38
N PRO A 14 -14.33 -7.84 0.07
CA PRO A 14 -14.00 -6.60 -0.61
C PRO A 14 -14.82 -6.51 -1.91
N PRO A 15 -15.27 -5.30 -2.30
CA PRO A 15 -16.05 -5.14 -3.51
C PRO A 15 -15.23 -5.59 -4.74
N PRO A 16 -15.91 -5.97 -5.83
CA PRO A 16 -15.22 -6.37 -7.05
C PRO A 16 -14.33 -5.23 -7.56
N PHE A 17 -13.09 -5.58 -7.92
CA PHE A 17 -12.12 -4.67 -8.52
C PHE A 17 -11.79 -5.11 -9.96
N THR A 18 -11.18 -4.21 -10.71
CA THR A 18 -10.54 -4.53 -12.00
C THR A 18 -9.02 -4.57 -11.86
N SER A 19 -8.32 -5.18 -12.81
CA SER A 19 -6.84 -5.23 -12.78
C SER A 19 -6.23 -4.94 -14.15
N ASP A 20 -5.01 -4.43 -14.14
CA ASP A 20 -4.21 -4.27 -15.34
C ASP A 20 -3.89 -5.64 -15.99
N ASN A 21 -3.89 -5.71 -17.33
CA ASN A 21 -3.61 -6.94 -18.05
C ASN A 21 -2.20 -7.50 -17.77
N SER A 22 -1.26 -6.63 -17.40
CA SER A 22 0.09 -7.05 -16.99
C SER A 22 0.09 -7.89 -15.71
N LEU A 23 -1.01 -7.92 -14.95
CA LEU A 23 -1.10 -8.66 -13.69
C LEU A 23 -1.59 -10.10 -13.81
N ALA A 24 -1.71 -10.65 -15.02
CA ALA A 24 -2.06 -12.06 -15.21
C ALA A 24 -1.23 -13.05 -14.35
N PRO A 25 0.08 -12.83 -14.08
CA PRO A 25 0.83 -13.69 -13.16
C PRO A 25 0.36 -13.67 -11.70
N PHE A 26 -0.43 -12.68 -11.30
CA PHE A 26 -0.93 -12.46 -9.93
C PHE A 26 -2.40 -12.84 -9.76
N THR A 27 -3.09 -13.23 -10.83
CA THR A 27 -4.48 -13.72 -10.79
C THR A 27 -4.55 -15.21 -10.45
N VAL A 28 -3.65 -15.69 -9.60
CA VAL A 28 -3.55 -17.07 -9.12
C VAL A 28 -3.47 -17.08 -7.59
N SER A 29 -3.78 -18.21 -6.95
CA SER A 29 -3.66 -18.34 -5.50
C SER A 29 -2.20 -18.21 -5.02
N MET A 30 -2.00 -17.94 -3.72
CA MET A 30 -0.66 -17.92 -3.12
C MET A 30 0.12 -19.21 -3.40
N ALA A 31 -0.53 -20.37 -3.20
CA ALA A 31 0.12 -21.67 -3.41
C ALA A 31 0.62 -21.85 -4.86
N ALA A 32 -0.19 -21.46 -5.85
CA ALA A 32 0.21 -21.52 -7.25
C ALA A 32 1.34 -20.54 -7.57
N TYR A 33 1.29 -19.32 -7.02
CA TYR A 33 2.34 -18.32 -7.20
C TYR A 33 3.68 -18.79 -6.60
N LEU A 34 3.67 -19.32 -5.38
CA LEU A 34 4.88 -19.84 -4.72
C LEU A 34 5.43 -21.09 -5.41
N ALA A 35 4.57 -21.95 -5.95
CA ALA A 35 5.00 -23.09 -6.76
C ALA A 35 5.79 -22.66 -8.03
N ALA A 36 5.40 -21.54 -8.63
CA ALA A 36 6.12 -20.94 -9.77
C ALA A 36 7.37 -20.14 -9.36
N ASN A 37 7.46 -19.73 -8.10
CA ASN A 37 8.55 -18.94 -7.54
C ASN A 37 9.25 -19.71 -6.41
N ALA A 38 9.99 -20.75 -6.79
CA ALA A 38 10.65 -21.63 -5.82
C ALA A 38 11.63 -20.89 -4.89
N GLY A 39 11.72 -21.33 -3.65
CA GLY A 39 12.64 -20.78 -2.65
C GLY A 39 12.06 -19.68 -1.77
N PHE A 40 10.75 -19.44 -1.85
CA PHE A 40 9.99 -18.60 -0.93
C PHE A 40 8.95 -19.44 -0.18
N GLU A 41 8.74 -19.09 1.08
CA GLU A 41 7.82 -19.79 1.99
C GLU A 41 6.57 -18.97 2.29
N GLY A 42 6.49 -17.73 1.80
CA GLY A 42 5.34 -16.87 1.97
C GLY A 42 5.32 -15.76 0.93
N LEU A 43 4.14 -15.20 0.74
CA LEU A 43 3.89 -14.08 -0.15
C LEU A 43 3.19 -12.99 0.65
N ALA A 44 3.57 -11.75 0.41
CA ALA A 44 2.93 -10.57 0.95
C ALA A 44 2.65 -9.58 -0.18
N THR A 45 1.72 -8.66 0.06
CA THR A 45 1.32 -7.65 -0.92
C THR A 45 1.47 -6.24 -0.37
N GLY A 46 1.42 -5.24 -1.24
CA GLY A 46 1.45 -3.83 -0.86
C GLY A 46 0.63 -2.98 -1.83
N ALA A 47 -0.16 -2.06 -1.28
CA ALA A 47 -1.05 -1.18 -2.02
C ALA A 47 -0.49 0.25 -2.05
N LEU A 48 0.01 0.70 -3.21
CA LEU A 48 0.43 2.09 -3.38
C LEU A 48 -0.77 2.93 -3.81
N VAL A 49 -1.43 3.52 -2.82
CA VAL A 49 -2.57 4.41 -3.02
C VAL A 49 -2.10 5.86 -3.06
N PHE A 50 -2.52 6.58 -4.09
CA PHE A 50 -2.21 7.99 -4.27
C PHE A 50 -3.48 8.83 -4.41
N TYR A 51 -3.42 10.07 -3.95
CA TYR A 51 -4.30 11.14 -4.40
C TYR A 51 -3.48 12.34 -4.86
N SER A 52 -4.08 13.18 -5.68
CA SER A 52 -3.52 14.46 -6.08
C SER A 52 -4.06 15.55 -5.15
N SER A 53 -3.21 16.50 -4.73
CA SER A 53 -3.64 17.75 -4.12
C SER A 53 -2.80 18.91 -4.61
N PRO A 54 -3.24 20.17 -4.47
CA PRO A 54 -2.31 21.30 -4.57
C PRO A 54 -1.10 21.11 -3.64
N PRO A 55 0.09 21.63 -3.99
CA PRO A 55 1.25 21.62 -3.09
C PRO A 55 0.93 22.29 -1.75
N LYS A 56 1.44 21.75 -0.63
CA LYS A 56 1.23 22.34 0.71
C LYS A 56 1.69 23.80 0.80
N ASP A 57 2.83 24.10 0.16
CA ASP A 57 3.42 25.44 0.14
C ASP A 57 2.95 26.28 -1.06
N ALA A 58 1.85 25.89 -1.71
CA ALA A 58 1.21 26.75 -2.69
C ALA A 58 0.77 28.04 -1.96
N ILE A 59 1.64 29.05 -2.01
CA ILE A 59 1.29 30.42 -1.65
C ILE A 59 0.02 30.73 -2.46
N THR A 60 -0.92 31.47 -1.86
CA THR A 60 -2.18 31.92 -2.50
C THR A 60 -1.95 32.91 -3.66
N THR A 61 -0.87 32.72 -4.43
CA THR A 61 -0.57 33.35 -5.72
C THR A 61 -1.09 32.43 -6.83
N ASN A 62 -1.52 33.01 -7.95
CA ASN A 62 -2.00 32.25 -9.12
C ASN A 62 -0.90 31.39 -9.80
N GLU A 63 0.30 31.27 -9.20
CA GLU A 63 1.46 30.55 -9.75
C GLU A 63 1.28 29.02 -9.70
N PHE A 64 0.46 28.52 -8.77
CA PHE A 64 0.19 27.08 -8.60
C PHE A 64 -1.21 26.67 -9.05
N GLU A 65 -1.96 27.56 -9.71
CA GLU A 65 -3.29 27.25 -10.23
C GLU A 65 -3.21 26.11 -11.25
N GLY A 66 -3.85 24.98 -10.94
CA GLY A 66 -3.81 23.77 -11.76
C GLY A 66 -2.59 22.86 -11.57
N ILE A 67 -1.67 23.20 -10.65
CA ILE A 67 -0.56 22.30 -10.28
C ILE A 67 -1.04 21.34 -9.19
N GLU A 68 -1.04 20.05 -9.51
CA GLU A 68 -1.28 18.99 -8.54
C GLU A 68 0.02 18.26 -8.18
N GLU A 69 0.23 18.04 -6.90
CA GLU A 69 1.25 17.18 -6.31
C GLU A 69 0.61 15.83 -5.95
N ASP A 70 1.26 14.74 -6.36
CA ASP A 70 0.86 13.41 -5.92
C ASP A 70 1.31 13.16 -4.48
N ARG A 71 0.45 12.53 -3.69
CA ARG A 71 0.72 12.12 -2.32
C ARG A 71 0.31 10.67 -2.11
N ILE A 72 1.18 9.89 -1.46
CA ILE A 72 1.00 8.47 -1.19
C ILE A 72 0.52 8.24 0.24
N LEU A 73 -0.35 7.26 0.44
CA LEU A 73 -0.74 6.79 1.77
C LEU A 73 0.39 5.98 2.40
N LEU A 74 0.80 6.37 3.61
CA LEU A 74 1.61 5.55 4.49
C LEU A 74 0.88 5.31 5.81
N VAL A 75 1.04 4.10 6.35
CA VAL A 75 0.52 3.67 7.65
C VAL A 75 1.68 3.35 8.59
N GLN A 76 1.49 3.62 9.88
CA GLN A 76 2.48 3.41 10.92
C GLN A 76 2.12 2.17 11.73
N ARG A 77 3.03 1.20 11.75
CA ARG A 77 2.87 -0.08 12.44
C ARG A 77 2.68 0.10 13.95
N ALA A 78 1.82 -0.73 14.54
CA ALA A 78 1.55 -0.69 15.97
C ALA A 78 2.82 -0.97 16.81
N PRO A 79 2.91 -0.41 18.04
CA PRO A 79 4.07 -0.57 18.91
C PRO A 79 4.42 -2.01 19.28
N HIS A 80 3.45 -2.92 19.20
CA HIS A 80 3.60 -4.31 19.58
C HIS A 80 3.91 -5.25 18.39
N ASP A 81 3.94 -4.72 17.18
CA ASP A 81 4.22 -5.52 15.98
C ASP A 81 5.76 -5.63 15.72
N SER A 82 6.16 -6.36 14.68
CA SER A 82 7.52 -6.31 14.15
C SER A 82 7.82 -4.92 13.63
N MET A 83 9.08 -4.48 13.72
CA MET A 83 9.46 -3.15 13.24
C MET A 83 8.52 -2.05 13.76
N PRO A 84 8.35 -1.94 15.10
CA PRO A 84 7.32 -1.10 15.69
C PRO A 84 7.52 0.37 15.32
N LEU A 85 6.40 1.09 15.12
CA LEU A 85 6.36 2.51 14.79
C LEU A 85 7.03 2.89 13.45
N ARG A 86 7.40 1.91 12.63
CA ARG A 86 7.90 2.14 11.28
C ARG A 86 6.76 2.32 10.29
N TRP A 87 7.05 3.03 9.21
CA TRP A 87 6.09 3.40 8.18
C TRP A 87 6.21 2.48 6.96
N GLU A 88 5.06 2.20 6.35
CA GLU A 88 4.96 1.44 5.11
C GLU A 88 3.68 1.77 4.35
N VAL A 89 3.53 1.21 3.15
CA VAL A 89 2.25 1.21 2.44
C VAL A 89 1.35 0.12 3.04
N PRO A 90 0.01 0.28 3.02
CA PRO A 90 -0.90 -0.78 3.44
C PRO A 90 -0.60 -2.10 2.71
N GLY A 91 -0.67 -3.21 3.42
CA GLY A 91 -0.48 -4.53 2.86
C GLY A 91 0.15 -5.53 3.85
N GLY A 92 -0.36 -6.75 3.78
CA GLY A 92 0.05 -7.86 4.64
C GLY A 92 0.32 -9.14 3.86
N ALA A 93 0.27 -10.27 4.56
CA ALA A 93 0.52 -11.58 3.99
C ALA A 93 -0.67 -12.04 3.13
N CYS A 94 -0.39 -12.83 2.10
CA CYS A 94 -1.43 -13.63 1.46
C CYS A 94 -1.82 -14.79 2.39
N ASP A 95 -3.12 -15.05 2.46
CA ASP A 95 -3.70 -16.18 3.16
C ASP A 95 -4.07 -17.29 2.16
N ASP A 96 -4.26 -18.51 2.66
CA ASP A 96 -4.64 -19.65 1.80
C ASP A 96 -6.08 -19.52 1.29
N GLU A 97 -6.91 -18.75 1.99
CA GLU A 97 -8.30 -18.43 1.67
C GLU A 97 -8.43 -17.34 0.59
N ASP A 98 -7.35 -16.59 0.29
CA ASP A 98 -7.37 -15.58 -0.76
C ASP A 98 -7.48 -16.24 -2.14
N GLU A 99 -8.49 -15.87 -2.92
CA GLU A 99 -8.71 -16.43 -4.26
C GLU A 99 -7.51 -16.20 -5.18
N THR A 100 -6.92 -15.00 -5.11
CA THR A 100 -5.69 -14.66 -5.81
C THR A 100 -4.79 -13.72 -5.01
N VAL A 101 -3.53 -13.56 -5.42
CA VAL A 101 -2.61 -12.54 -4.87
C VAL A 101 -3.24 -11.14 -4.89
N LEU A 102 -4.01 -10.83 -5.94
CA LEU A 102 -4.69 -9.54 -6.05
C LEU A 102 -5.84 -9.38 -5.04
N HIS A 103 -6.54 -10.47 -4.72
CA HIS A 103 -7.56 -10.46 -3.67
C HIS A 103 -6.95 -10.25 -2.29
N ALA A 104 -5.79 -10.85 -2.01
CA ALA A 104 -5.05 -10.59 -0.79
C ALA A 104 -4.72 -9.10 -0.62
N MET A 105 -4.22 -8.44 -1.68
CA MET A 105 -3.94 -7.01 -1.64
C MET A 105 -5.19 -6.17 -1.37
N ALA A 106 -6.30 -6.48 -2.04
CA ALA A 106 -7.57 -5.78 -1.85
C ALA A 106 -8.15 -5.98 -0.45
N ARG A 107 -8.01 -7.18 0.13
CA ARG A 107 -8.39 -7.50 1.51
C ARG A 107 -7.56 -6.68 2.49
N GLU A 108 -6.24 -6.73 2.41
CA GLU A 108 -5.33 -6.03 3.32
C GLU A 108 -5.54 -4.51 3.28
N LEU A 109 -5.65 -3.92 2.09
CA LEU A 109 -5.94 -2.48 1.95
C LEU A 109 -7.23 -2.08 2.66
N TRP A 110 -8.24 -2.95 2.60
CA TRP A 110 -9.52 -2.67 3.22
C TRP A 110 -9.51 -2.89 4.73
N GLU A 111 -8.86 -3.94 5.19
CA GLU A 111 -8.72 -4.24 6.61
C GLU A 111 -7.88 -3.18 7.34
N GLU A 112 -6.73 -2.81 6.77
CA GLU A 112 -5.75 -1.93 7.42
C GLU A 112 -6.07 -0.44 7.26
N ALA A 113 -6.76 -0.04 6.18
CA ALA A 113 -7.00 1.37 5.87
C ALA A 113 -8.46 1.71 5.59
N GLY A 114 -9.37 0.74 5.60
CA GLY A 114 -10.79 0.94 5.29
C GLY A 114 -11.06 1.29 3.83
N LEU A 115 -10.03 1.23 2.97
CA LEU A 115 -10.11 1.63 1.58
C LEU A 115 -10.44 0.44 0.68
N ARG A 116 -11.27 0.67 -0.34
CA ARG A 116 -11.69 -0.39 -1.28
C ARG A 116 -11.01 -0.19 -2.61
N ALA A 117 -10.30 -1.22 -3.09
CA ALA A 117 -9.69 -1.19 -4.42
C ALA A 117 -10.78 -1.07 -5.51
N ALA A 118 -10.59 -0.15 -6.44
CA ALA A 118 -11.38 -0.02 -7.67
C ALA A 118 -10.66 -0.67 -8.85
N ARG A 119 -9.37 -0.35 -8.98
CA ARG A 119 -8.49 -0.89 -10.01
C ARG A 119 -7.10 -1.12 -9.45
N ILE A 120 -6.58 -2.33 -9.66
CA ILE A 120 -5.21 -2.69 -9.35
C ILE A 120 -4.38 -2.48 -10.61
N GLY A 121 -3.52 -1.47 -10.57
CA GLY A 121 -2.59 -1.12 -11.62
C GLY A 121 -1.32 -2.00 -11.64
N PRO A 122 -0.37 -1.68 -12.51
CA PRO A 122 0.84 -2.48 -12.68
C PRO A 122 1.64 -2.67 -11.39
N GLN A 123 2.42 -3.75 -11.34
CA GLN A 123 3.40 -3.98 -10.29
C GLN A 123 4.40 -2.82 -10.22
N VAL A 124 4.74 -2.40 -9.01
CA VAL A 124 5.69 -1.34 -8.72
C VAL A 124 7.04 -1.96 -8.37
N GLY A 125 8.05 -1.68 -9.20
CA GLY A 125 9.42 -2.14 -8.97
C GLY A 125 9.56 -3.66 -8.92
N GLU A 126 10.74 -4.09 -8.46
CA GLU A 126 11.01 -5.51 -8.21
C GLU A 126 10.38 -5.98 -6.90
N SER A 127 10.09 -7.29 -6.82
CA SER A 127 9.59 -7.92 -5.62
C SER A 127 10.63 -7.84 -4.48
N MET A 128 10.20 -7.39 -3.30
CA MET A 128 11.05 -7.33 -2.11
C MET A 128 11.17 -8.72 -1.47
N VAL A 129 12.34 -9.03 -0.92
CA VAL A 129 12.56 -10.25 -0.14
C VAL A 129 12.89 -9.87 1.30
N PHE A 130 12.18 -10.45 2.26
CA PHE A 130 12.48 -10.29 3.67
C PHE A 130 12.31 -11.62 4.42
N PHE A 131 12.73 -11.64 5.68
CA PHE A 131 12.58 -12.79 6.55
C PHE A 131 11.67 -12.45 7.71
N THR A 132 10.70 -13.32 7.98
CA THR A 132 9.88 -13.20 9.20
C THR A 132 10.73 -13.44 10.45
N ARG A 133 10.19 -13.10 11.64
CA ARG A 133 10.83 -13.43 12.93
C ARG A 133 11.15 -14.92 13.10
N ARG A 134 10.40 -15.80 12.43
CA ARG A 134 10.61 -17.26 12.45
C ARG A 134 11.58 -17.75 11.36
N GLY A 135 12.21 -16.85 10.61
CA GLY A 135 13.17 -17.18 9.56
C GLY A 135 12.55 -17.59 8.23
N ARG A 136 11.22 -17.54 8.07
CA ARG A 136 10.58 -17.82 6.77
C ARG A 136 10.95 -16.75 5.74
N ARG A 137 11.37 -17.17 4.56
CA ARG A 137 11.71 -16.26 3.45
C ARG A 137 10.45 -15.85 2.70
N VAL A 138 10.11 -14.57 2.73
CA VAL A 138 8.86 -14.03 2.16
C VAL A 138 9.17 -13.11 0.98
N LEU A 139 8.38 -13.24 -0.09
CA LEU A 139 8.35 -12.32 -1.21
C LEU A 139 7.25 -11.27 -0.97
N LYS A 140 7.51 -9.97 -1.14
CA LYS A 140 6.49 -8.92 -1.16
C LYS A 140 6.40 -8.31 -2.54
N VAL A 141 5.19 -8.30 -3.10
CA VAL A 141 4.87 -7.68 -4.39
C VAL A 141 3.95 -6.49 -4.17
N SER A 142 4.22 -5.36 -4.81
CA SER A 142 3.45 -4.13 -4.57
C SER A 142 2.84 -3.61 -5.85
N PHE A 143 1.65 -3.02 -5.76
CA PHE A 143 0.87 -2.60 -6.92
C PHE A 143 0.42 -1.16 -6.77
N LEU A 144 0.44 -0.41 -7.87
CA LEU A 144 -0.26 0.87 -7.93
C LEU A 144 -1.75 0.59 -7.79
N THR A 145 -2.44 1.28 -6.87
CA THR A 145 -3.83 0.95 -6.56
C THR A 145 -4.71 2.19 -6.60
N GLU A 146 -5.74 2.13 -7.42
CA GLU A 146 -6.83 3.11 -7.45
C GLU A 146 -7.94 2.63 -6.53
N VAL A 147 -8.48 3.52 -5.71
CA VAL A 147 -9.52 3.20 -4.73
C VAL A 147 -10.87 3.76 -5.16
N LEU A 148 -11.96 3.10 -4.74
CA LEU A 148 -13.30 3.63 -4.93
C LEU A 148 -13.42 4.94 -4.16
N LEU A 149 -13.87 6.00 -4.83
CA LEU A 149 -14.21 7.26 -4.19
C LEU A 149 -15.47 7.02 -3.34
N GLY A 150 -15.24 6.82 -2.04
CA GLY A 150 -16.28 6.64 -1.03
C GLY A 150 -16.53 7.95 -0.30
N GLU A 151 -16.36 7.92 1.02
CA GLU A 151 -16.29 9.15 1.81
C GLU A 151 -14.97 9.88 1.50
N GLU A 152 -15.09 11.16 1.16
CA GLU A 152 -13.96 12.05 0.96
C GLU A 152 -13.95 13.13 2.03
N LYS A 153 -12.75 13.52 2.46
CA LYS A 153 -12.54 14.68 3.33
C LYS A 153 -11.40 15.50 2.74
N GLU A 154 -11.65 16.76 2.38
CA GLU A 154 -10.64 17.65 1.77
C GLU A 154 -10.06 17.06 0.46
N GLY A 155 -10.89 16.38 -0.35
CA GLY A 155 -10.49 15.81 -1.64
C GLY A 155 -9.60 14.57 -1.57
N ARG A 156 -9.47 13.95 -0.39
CA ARG A 156 -8.75 12.68 -0.19
C ARG A 156 -9.67 11.57 0.34
N PRO A 157 -9.37 10.30 0.03
CA PRO A 157 -10.06 9.16 0.63
C PRO A 157 -9.97 9.20 2.16
N VAL A 158 -11.09 8.91 2.84
CA VAL A 158 -11.11 8.77 4.30
C VAL A 158 -10.50 7.43 4.71
N VAL A 159 -9.35 7.48 5.37
CA VAL A 159 -8.63 6.31 5.91
C VAL A 159 -9.21 5.94 7.28
N LYS A 160 -9.48 4.65 7.49
CA LYS A 160 -9.94 4.08 8.76
C LYS A 160 -8.99 2.93 9.12
N LEU A 161 -8.10 3.17 10.08
CA LEU A 161 -7.10 2.19 10.48
C LEU A 161 -7.69 1.07 11.33
N ASP A 162 -7.14 -0.14 11.19
CA ASP A 162 -7.23 -1.16 12.24
C ASP A 162 -6.28 -0.76 13.39
N PRO A 163 -6.80 -0.39 14.58
CA PRO A 163 -5.98 0.08 15.69
C PRO A 163 -5.10 -1.01 16.31
N GLU A 164 -5.38 -2.29 16.06
CA GLU A 164 -4.51 -3.38 16.51
C GLU A 164 -3.25 -3.49 15.64
N GLU A 165 -3.36 -3.18 14.35
CA GLU A 165 -2.23 -3.32 13.41
C GLU A 165 -1.49 -1.99 13.17
N HIS A 166 -2.21 -0.86 13.20
CA HIS A 166 -1.70 0.45 12.81
C HIS A 166 -2.18 1.59 13.73
N VAL A 167 -1.29 2.51 14.09
CA VAL A 167 -1.56 3.58 15.07
C VAL A 167 -1.65 4.98 14.48
N ALA A 168 -1.12 5.18 13.27
CA ALA A 168 -1.18 6.46 12.57
C ALA A 168 -1.15 6.25 11.07
N PHE A 169 -1.62 7.26 10.32
CA PHE A 169 -1.46 7.34 8.88
C PHE A 169 -1.08 8.75 8.49
N LEU A 170 -0.44 8.89 7.34
CA LEU A 170 -0.20 10.18 6.72
C LEU A 170 -0.23 10.06 5.20
N TRP A 171 -0.30 11.21 4.56
CA TRP A 171 -0.18 11.35 3.12
C TRP A 171 1.07 12.15 2.79
N ALA A 172 2.07 11.48 2.21
CA ALA A 172 3.38 12.07 1.95
C ALA A 172 3.58 12.36 0.46
N SER A 173 4.17 13.50 0.12
CA SER A 173 4.69 13.76 -1.22
C SER A 173 5.99 13.00 -1.49
N GLU A 174 6.44 12.97 -2.74
CA GLU A 174 7.71 12.33 -3.10
C GLU A 174 8.89 12.96 -2.36
N ASP A 175 8.89 14.29 -2.22
CA ASP A 175 9.95 15.03 -1.54
C ASP A 175 9.92 14.79 -0.02
N GLU A 176 8.74 14.77 0.60
CA GLU A 176 8.57 14.41 2.02
C GLU A 176 9.06 12.97 2.31
N CYS A 177 8.79 12.03 1.40
CA CYS A 177 9.34 10.67 1.47
C CYS A 177 10.88 10.67 1.39
N ARG A 178 11.49 11.43 0.48
CA ARG A 178 12.96 11.53 0.35
C ARG A 178 13.63 12.18 1.55
N ARG A 179 12.93 13.13 2.20
CA ARG A 179 13.41 13.82 3.41
C ARG A 179 13.08 13.07 4.70
N HIS A 180 12.40 11.93 4.62
CA HIS A 180 11.93 11.15 5.77
C HIS A 180 11.12 11.99 6.76
N ARG A 181 10.31 12.93 6.28
CA ARG A 181 9.57 13.86 7.14
C ARG A 181 8.35 14.47 6.47
N VAL A 182 7.23 14.46 7.19
CA VAL A 182 6.00 15.20 6.86
C VAL A 182 5.68 16.10 8.04
N ASP A 183 5.72 17.41 7.84
CA ASP A 183 5.60 18.40 8.91
C ASP A 183 6.57 18.08 10.06
N GLU A 184 6.09 17.85 11.28
CA GLU A 184 6.90 17.45 12.44
C GLU A 184 7.10 15.94 12.60
N THR A 185 6.46 15.12 11.73
CA THR A 185 6.49 13.66 11.83
C THR A 185 7.66 13.09 11.04
N GLU A 186 8.55 12.35 11.71
CA GLU A 186 9.63 11.59 11.07
C GLU A 186 9.11 10.27 10.48
N ILE A 187 9.55 9.96 9.26
CA ILE A 187 9.21 8.75 8.52
C ILE A 187 10.43 7.82 8.53
N THR A 188 10.41 6.84 9.43
CA THR A 188 11.34 5.70 9.36
C THR A 188 10.65 4.52 8.68
N PHE A 189 11.05 4.17 7.45
CA PHE A 189 10.49 3.02 6.74
C PHE A 189 10.88 1.67 7.38
N THR A 190 10.04 0.65 7.16
CA THR A 190 10.31 -0.74 7.60
C THR A 190 11.62 -1.26 7.04
N HIS A 191 11.84 -1.08 5.73
CA HIS A 191 13.05 -1.48 5.03
C HIS A 191 13.47 -0.41 4.00
N THR A 192 14.76 -0.36 3.65
CA THR A 192 15.23 0.47 2.53
C THR A 192 14.54 0.13 1.21
N SER A 193 14.23 -1.14 0.99
CA SER A 193 13.45 -1.59 -0.18
C SER A 193 12.01 -1.07 -0.17
N GLN A 194 11.38 -0.92 1.01
CA GLN A 194 10.04 -0.32 1.11
C GLN A 194 10.06 1.15 0.67
N GLU A 195 11.08 1.91 1.08
CA GLU A 195 11.29 3.29 0.61
C GLU A 195 11.51 3.33 -0.92
N GLN A 196 12.36 2.46 -1.44
CA GLN A 196 12.62 2.37 -2.89
C GLN A 196 11.34 2.06 -3.68
N THR A 197 10.50 1.14 -3.20
CA THR A 197 9.20 0.83 -3.80
C THR A 197 8.27 2.06 -3.79
N VAL A 198 8.24 2.83 -2.70
CA VAL A 198 7.45 4.07 -2.62
C VAL A 198 7.91 5.08 -3.68
N LEU A 199 9.22 5.33 -3.78
CA LEU A 199 9.78 6.28 -4.75
C LEU A 199 9.56 5.80 -6.21
N GLU A 200 9.67 4.49 -6.45
CA GLU A 200 9.35 3.89 -7.74
C GLU A 200 7.87 4.03 -8.09
N GLY A 201 6.99 3.96 -7.10
CA GLY A 201 5.55 4.23 -7.26
C GLY A 201 5.28 5.64 -7.79
N PHE A 202 5.94 6.66 -7.24
CA PHE A 202 5.85 8.03 -7.76
C PHE A 202 6.34 8.13 -9.21
N ARG A 203 7.47 7.50 -9.54
CA ARG A 203 8.02 7.48 -10.90
C ARG A 203 7.03 6.86 -11.89
N LEU A 204 6.48 5.68 -11.55
CA LEU A 204 5.54 4.95 -12.37
C LEU A 204 4.22 5.70 -12.54
N ARG A 205 3.67 6.28 -11.47
CA ARG A 205 2.46 7.09 -11.53
C ARG A 205 2.61 8.29 -12.46
N ARG A 206 3.73 9.00 -12.37
CA ARG A 206 4.06 10.13 -13.26
C ARG A 206 4.16 9.70 -14.73
N GLU A 207 4.73 8.52 -14.98
CA GLU A 207 4.81 7.95 -16.32
C GLU A 207 3.43 7.61 -16.88
N LEU A 208 2.56 6.99 -16.10
CA LEU A 208 1.19 6.67 -16.51
C LEU A 208 0.36 7.93 -16.77
N LYS A 209 0.44 8.95 -15.91
CA LYS A 209 -0.22 10.25 -16.14
C LYS A 209 0.23 10.90 -17.45
N ARG A 210 1.53 10.86 -17.77
CA ARG A 210 2.05 11.38 -19.05
C ARG A 210 1.53 10.62 -20.26
N ARG A 211 1.45 9.28 -20.19
CA ARG A 211 0.90 8.45 -21.26
C ARG A 211 -0.60 8.64 -21.46
N ALA A 212 -1.35 8.95 -20.40
CA ALA A 212 -2.77 9.23 -20.49
C ALA A 212 -3.08 10.63 -21.08
N ALA A 213 -2.13 11.55 -21.00
CA ALA A 213 -2.25 12.92 -21.52
C ALA A 213 -1.73 13.08 -22.98
N SER A 214 -1.08 12.05 -23.53
CA SER A 214 -0.57 12.01 -24.91
C SER A 214 -1.54 11.33 -25.86
#